data_AF-A0A1Q4FK06-F1
#
_entry.id   AF-A0A1Q4FK06-F1
#
_cell.length_a   1.000
_cell.length_b   1.000
_cell.length_c   1.000
_cell.angle_alpha   90.00
_cell.angle_beta   90.00
_cell.angle_gamma   90.00
#
_symmetry.space_group_name_H-M   'P 1'
#
loop_
_entity.id
_entity.type
_entity.pdbx_description
1 polymer ?
#
loop_
_entity_poly.entity_id
_entity_poly.type
_entity_poly.pdbx_seq_one_letter_code
_entity_poly.pdbx_strand_id
1 'polypeptide(L)'
;MHMPHPSDEQQSVPLEWRPALERAASAFAAGDFKLQGLSGVEPTSASTASQVREYLTDYGATLVPVPNETWDSSVCIWSGHHWDVLVDLWTQEEGCSDLVMHAHVAPSGVVSIHAVYVP
;
A
#
# COMPACT_ATOMS: atom_id res chain seq x y z
N MET A 1 -15.44 -23.37 -21.91
CA MET A 1 -14.39 -22.40 -21.53
C MET A 1 -14.74 -21.90 -20.15
N HIS A 2 -14.13 -22.47 -19.11
CA HIS A 2 -14.22 -21.93 -17.76
C HIS A 2 -13.18 -20.82 -17.71
N MET A 3 -13.61 -19.56 -17.66
CA MET A 3 -12.68 -18.51 -17.22
C MET A 3 -12.31 -18.87 -15.79
N PRO A 4 -11.02 -18.97 -15.42
CA PRO A 4 -10.67 -19.02 -14.02
C PRO A 4 -11.25 -17.75 -13.40
N HIS A 5 -12.17 -17.92 -12.48
CA HIS A 5 -12.42 -16.86 -11.51
C HIS A 5 -11.04 -16.58 -10.91
N PRO A 6 -10.57 -15.32 -10.79
CA PRO A 6 -9.46 -15.06 -9.89
C PRO A 6 -9.89 -15.64 -8.55
N SER A 7 -9.32 -16.79 -8.18
CA SER A 7 -9.61 -17.40 -6.89
C SER A 7 -9.39 -16.33 -5.83
N ASP A 8 -10.14 -16.37 -4.74
CA ASP A 8 -9.92 -15.56 -3.54
C ASP A 8 -8.58 -15.90 -2.83
N GLU A 9 -7.58 -16.39 -3.58
CA GLU A 9 -6.26 -16.82 -3.15
C GLU A 9 -5.31 -15.63 -3.16
N GLN A 10 -4.43 -15.57 -2.16
CA GLN A 10 -3.35 -14.58 -2.07
C GLN A 10 -2.35 -14.81 -3.21
N GLN A 11 -2.00 -13.73 -3.90
CA GLN A 11 -1.05 -13.72 -5.00
C GLN A 11 0.07 -12.72 -4.73
N SER A 12 1.24 -12.92 -5.32
CA SER A 12 2.32 -11.93 -5.24
C SER A 12 1.95 -10.65 -5.98
N VAL A 13 2.37 -9.50 -5.41
CA VAL A 13 2.10 -8.19 -6.03
C VAL A 13 2.76 -8.08 -7.42
N PRO A 14 1.98 -7.81 -8.49
CA PRO A 14 2.48 -7.59 -9.84
C PRO A 14 3.49 -6.44 -9.93
N LEU A 15 4.53 -6.64 -10.74
CA LEU A 15 5.58 -5.64 -11.00
C LEU A 15 5.03 -4.29 -11.51
N GLU A 16 3.86 -4.31 -12.15
CA GLU A 16 3.20 -3.12 -12.68
C GLU A 16 2.73 -2.15 -11.58
N TRP A 17 2.36 -2.68 -10.40
CA TRP A 17 1.81 -1.88 -9.30
C TRP A 17 2.87 -1.46 -8.29
N ARG A 18 3.96 -2.23 -8.17
CA ARG A 18 5.11 -1.93 -7.30
C ARG A 18 5.57 -0.49 -7.38
N PRO A 19 5.87 0.10 -8.56
CA PRO A 19 6.34 1.49 -8.61
C PRO A 19 5.31 2.51 -8.14
N ALA A 20 4.01 2.23 -8.22
CA ALA A 20 2.97 3.10 -7.67
C ALA A 20 2.91 2.99 -6.13
N LEU A 21 2.99 1.77 -5.61
CA LEU A 21 3.02 1.48 -4.17
C LEU A 21 4.30 2.03 -3.51
N GLU A 22 5.46 1.92 -4.16
CA GLU A 22 6.73 2.51 -3.71
C GLU A 22 6.64 4.03 -3.57
N ARG A 23 5.99 4.69 -4.54
CA ARG A 23 5.76 6.14 -4.48
C ARG A 23 4.83 6.50 -3.34
N ALA A 24 3.78 5.72 -3.10
CA ALA A 24 2.88 5.95 -1.98
C ALA A 24 3.61 5.82 -0.63
N ALA A 25 4.38 4.75 -0.43
CA ALA A 25 5.19 4.56 0.76
C ALA A 25 6.24 5.68 0.94
N SER A 26 6.92 6.08 -0.15
CA SER A 26 7.88 7.19 -0.12
C SER A 26 7.23 8.53 0.19
N ALA A 27 6.00 8.75 -0.27
CA ALA A 27 5.24 9.95 0.05
C ALA A 27 4.85 9.98 1.54
N PHE A 28 4.45 8.84 2.12
CA PHE A 28 4.24 8.72 3.56
C PHE A 28 5.51 8.99 4.37
N ALA A 29 6.66 8.46 3.94
CA ALA A 29 7.96 8.78 4.53
C ALA A 29 8.31 10.28 4.45
N ALA A 30 7.91 10.95 3.37
CA ALA A 30 8.08 12.40 3.21
C ALA A 30 7.03 13.25 3.94
N GLY A 31 6.04 12.63 4.60
CA GLY A 31 4.92 13.31 5.26
C GLY A 31 3.82 13.79 4.32
N ASP A 32 3.83 13.38 3.04
CA ASP A 32 2.73 13.59 2.11
C ASP A 32 1.72 12.44 2.18
N PHE A 33 0.79 12.56 3.13
CA PHE A 33 -0.29 11.60 3.30
C PHE A 33 -1.45 11.79 2.33
N LYS A 34 -1.47 12.89 1.54
CA LYS A 34 -2.53 13.20 0.58
C LYS A 34 -2.29 12.54 -0.78
N LEU A 35 -1.06 12.08 -1.03
CA LEU A 35 -0.66 11.38 -2.26
C LEU A 35 -1.01 12.18 -3.53
N GLN A 36 -0.97 13.52 -3.44
CA GLN A 36 -1.42 14.38 -4.53
C GLN A 36 -0.36 14.50 -5.62
N GLY A 37 -0.75 14.21 -6.87
CA GLY A 37 0.14 14.34 -8.03
C GLY A 37 1.02 13.12 -8.29
N LEU A 38 0.80 12.01 -7.59
CA LEU A 38 1.48 10.74 -7.85
C LEU A 38 0.88 10.04 -9.07
N SER A 39 1.72 9.65 -10.02
CA SER A 39 1.27 8.89 -11.20
C SER A 39 0.91 7.46 -10.82
N GLY A 40 -0.30 7.03 -11.18
CA GLY A 40 -0.83 5.69 -10.88
C GLY A 40 -1.36 5.52 -9.47
N VAL A 41 -1.38 6.58 -8.66
CA VAL A 41 -1.93 6.58 -7.30
C VAL A 41 -3.02 7.64 -7.20
N GLU A 42 -4.19 7.27 -6.69
CA GLU A 42 -5.24 8.23 -6.40
C GLU A 42 -4.94 9.03 -5.15
N PRO A 43 -5.25 10.34 -5.18
CA PRO A 43 -5.13 11.17 -3.99
C PRO A 43 -6.10 10.70 -2.92
N THR A 44 -5.62 10.62 -1.69
CA THR A 44 -6.46 10.27 -0.54
C THR A 44 -7.26 11.48 -0.08
N SER A 45 -8.39 11.21 0.54
CA SER A 45 -9.19 12.26 1.19
C SER A 45 -8.41 12.88 2.36
N ALA A 46 -8.66 14.15 2.67
CA ALA A 46 -8.02 14.80 3.81
C ALA A 46 -8.27 14.06 5.13
N SER A 47 -9.46 13.45 5.30
CA SER A 47 -9.80 12.66 6.47
C SER A 47 -8.98 11.37 6.57
N THR A 48 -8.78 10.65 5.46
CA THR A 48 -7.93 9.45 5.41
C THR A 48 -6.48 9.82 5.69
N ALA A 49 -5.99 10.88 5.04
CA ALA A 49 -4.62 11.37 5.20
C ALA A 49 -4.33 11.75 6.66
N SER A 50 -5.26 12.43 7.34
CA SER A 50 -5.12 12.76 8.75
C SER A 50 -5.10 11.51 9.64
N GLN A 51 -5.98 10.55 9.40
CA GLN A 51 -6.02 9.30 10.17
C GLN A 51 -4.71 8.51 10.03
N VAL A 52 -4.21 8.31 8.80
CA VAL A 52 -2.95 7.61 8.56
C VAL A 52 -1.78 8.36 9.22
N ARG A 53 -1.76 9.69 9.10
CA ARG A 53 -0.74 10.52 9.76
C ARG A 53 -0.77 10.36 11.27
N GLU A 54 -1.94 10.48 11.89
CA GLU A 54 -2.10 10.38 13.34
C GLU A 54 -1.67 8.99 13.82
N TYR A 55 -2.06 7.94 13.10
CA TYR A 55 -1.65 6.57 13.40
C TYR A 55 -0.12 6.39 13.32
N LEU A 56 0.52 6.85 12.25
CA LEU A 56 1.97 6.75 12.10
C LEU A 56 2.72 7.62 13.12
N THR A 57 2.16 8.78 13.49
CA THR A 57 2.73 9.65 14.51
C THR A 57 2.62 9.02 15.90
N ASP A 58 1.50 8.35 16.20
CA ASP A 58 1.29 7.62 17.46
C ASP A 58 2.18 6.38 17.55
N TYR A 59 2.34 5.66 16.45
CA TYR A 59 3.30 4.56 16.32
C TYR A 59 4.74 5.04 16.59
N GLY A 60 5.04 6.29 16.23
CA GLY A 60 6.28 6.96 16.62
C GLY A 60 7.52 6.52 15.84
N ALA A 61 7.34 5.87 14.69
CA ALA A 61 8.44 5.41 13.85
C ALA A 61 8.59 6.21 12.54
N THR A 62 9.82 6.25 12.03
CA THR A 62 10.13 6.97 10.78
C THR A 62 10.03 6.03 9.60
N LEU A 63 8.97 6.15 8.80
CA LEU A 63 8.84 5.39 7.56
C LEU A 63 9.99 5.68 6.60
N VAL A 64 10.45 4.65 5.91
CA VAL A 64 11.45 4.72 4.83
C VAL A 64 10.89 4.12 3.54
N PRO A 65 11.49 4.44 2.38
CA PRO A 65 11.13 3.78 1.12
C PRO A 65 11.23 2.26 1.25
N VAL A 66 10.20 1.55 0.78
CA VAL A 66 10.15 0.09 0.84
C VAL A 66 11.23 -0.52 -0.06
N PRO A 67 12.09 -1.42 0.45
CA PRO A 67 13.10 -2.11 -0.34
C PRO A 67 12.47 -3.20 -1.21
N ASN A 68 13.27 -3.75 -2.12
CA ASN A 68 12.80 -4.78 -3.06
C ASN A 68 12.38 -6.10 -2.38
N GLU A 69 12.83 -6.34 -1.15
CA GLU A 69 12.49 -7.48 -0.31
C GLU A 69 11.06 -7.41 0.27
N THR A 70 10.47 -6.22 0.36
CA THR A 70 9.06 -6.04 0.74
C THR A 70 8.10 -6.89 -0.10
N TRP A 71 8.43 -7.07 -1.38
CA TRP A 71 7.59 -7.80 -2.33
C TRP A 71 7.57 -9.30 -2.13
N ASP A 72 8.46 -9.86 -1.31
CA ASP A 72 8.48 -11.29 -0.97
C ASP A 72 7.35 -11.64 0.02
N SER A 73 7.03 -10.71 0.92
CA SER A 73 5.97 -10.83 1.93
C SER A 73 4.66 -10.14 1.51
N SER A 74 4.72 -9.16 0.60
CA SER A 74 3.53 -8.45 0.11
C SER A 74 2.63 -9.32 -0.76
N VAL A 75 1.32 -9.24 -0.52
CA VAL A 75 0.31 -10.02 -1.23
C VAL A 75 -0.80 -9.13 -1.80
N CYS A 76 -1.46 -9.64 -2.84
CA CYS A 76 -2.71 -9.09 -3.34
C CYS A 76 -3.79 -10.16 -3.45
N ILE A 77 -5.05 -9.77 -3.23
CA ILE A 77 -6.22 -10.63 -3.21
C ILE A 77 -7.31 -9.94 -4.02
N TRP A 78 -7.99 -10.67 -4.90
CA TRP A 78 -9.13 -10.12 -5.62
C TRP A 78 -10.39 -10.16 -4.75
N SER A 79 -10.98 -9.00 -4.43
CA SER A 79 -12.22 -8.90 -3.64
C SER A 79 -13.50 -8.87 -4.49
N GLY A 80 -13.43 -9.32 -5.74
CA GLY A 80 -14.56 -9.35 -6.67
C GLY A 80 -14.72 -8.10 -7.54
N HIS A 81 -14.24 -6.94 -7.09
CA HIS A 81 -14.40 -5.66 -7.77
C HIS A 81 -13.11 -4.80 -7.83
N HIS A 82 -12.17 -5.05 -6.92
CA HIS A 82 -10.83 -4.48 -6.90
C HIS A 82 -9.86 -5.49 -6.30
N TRP A 83 -8.56 -5.22 -6.43
CA TRP A 83 -7.52 -5.96 -5.73
C TRP A 83 -7.22 -5.29 -4.39
N ASP A 84 -7.34 -6.03 -3.29
CA ASP A 84 -6.74 -5.66 -2.03
C ASP A 84 -5.26 -5.99 -2.09
N VAL A 85 -4.41 -5.03 -1.74
CA VAL A 85 -2.96 -5.18 -1.73
C VAL A 85 -2.47 -4.82 -0.34
N LEU A 86 -1.76 -5.76 0.27
CA LEU A 86 -1.14 -5.63 1.58
C LEU A 86 0.36 -5.54 1.36
N VAL A 87 0.93 -4.39 1.73
CA VAL A 87 2.35 -4.09 1.56
C VAL A 87 2.98 -3.82 2.91
N ASP A 88 3.99 -4.61 3.27
CA ASP A 88 4.76 -4.39 4.50
C ASP A 88 5.54 -3.08 4.40
N LEU A 89 5.35 -2.21 5.38
CA LEU A 89 6.04 -0.93 5.49
C LEU A 89 7.36 -1.09 6.25
N TRP A 90 8.28 -0.20 5.93
CA TRP A 90 9.62 -0.21 6.48
C TRP A 90 9.87 1.05 7.28
N THR A 91 10.55 0.91 8.41
CA THR A 91 10.96 2.02 9.27
C THR A 91 12.48 2.09 9.38
N GLN A 92 13.00 3.27 9.71
CA GLN A 92 14.42 3.48 9.90
C GLN A 92 14.94 2.73 11.12
N GLU A 93 14.11 2.58 12.15
CA GLU A 93 14.47 1.99 13.45
C GLU A 93 14.52 0.47 13.41
N GLU A 94 13.55 -0.18 12.74
CA GLU A 94 13.36 -1.64 12.80
C GLU A 94 13.60 -2.34 11.45
N GLY A 95 13.63 -1.59 10.35
CA GLY A 95 13.62 -2.17 9.00
C GLY A 95 12.22 -2.66 8.66
N CYS A 96 12.05 -3.96 8.38
CA CYS A 96 10.73 -4.55 8.11
C CYS A 96 9.87 -4.42 9.37
N SER A 97 8.89 -3.52 9.33
CA SER A 97 8.04 -3.21 10.47
C SER A 97 6.76 -4.03 10.41
N ASP A 98 6.03 -4.12 11.53
CA ASP A 98 4.70 -4.75 11.58
C ASP A 98 3.59 -3.88 10.93
N LEU A 99 3.97 -2.72 10.40
CA LEU A 99 3.06 -1.81 9.72
C LEU A 99 2.73 -2.35 8.33
N VAL A 100 1.45 -2.43 8.01
CA VAL A 100 0.95 -2.81 6.69
C VAL A 100 0.23 -1.63 6.06
N MET A 101 0.61 -1.32 4.82
CA MET A 101 -0.14 -0.43 3.94
C MET A 101 -1.15 -1.25 3.15
N HIS A 102 -2.43 -0.99 3.44
CA HIS A 102 -3.55 -1.59 2.72
C HIS A 102 -3.99 -0.66 1.60
N ALA A 103 -3.75 -1.08 0.37
CA ALA A 103 -4.12 -0.38 -0.85
C ALA A 103 -5.17 -1.17 -1.64
N HIS A 104 -5.99 -0.45 -2.38
CA HIS A 104 -6.91 -1.02 -3.37
C HIS A 104 -6.37 -0.73 -4.76
N VAL A 105 -6.37 -1.71 -5.65
CA VAL A 105 -6.02 -1.52 -7.06
C VAL A 105 -7.24 -1.80 -7.92
N ALA A 106 -7.69 -0.77 -8.64
CA ALA A 106 -8.80 -0.87 -9.57
C ALA A 106 -8.43 -1.80 -10.74
N PRO A 107 -9.42 -2.37 -11.46
CA PRO A 107 -9.16 -3.15 -12.68
C PRO A 107 -8.35 -2.38 -13.75
N SER A 108 -8.38 -1.05 -13.70
CA SER A 108 -7.59 -0.16 -14.57
C SER A 108 -6.11 -0.05 -14.17
N GLY A 109 -5.69 -0.64 -13.04
CA GLY A 109 -4.33 -0.55 -12.49
C GLY A 109 -4.07 0.68 -11.61
N VAL A 110 -5.11 1.47 -11.32
CA VAL A 110 -5.03 2.65 -10.45
C VAL A 110 -5.00 2.22 -8.98
N VAL A 111 -4.01 2.70 -8.23
CA VAL A 111 -3.79 2.36 -6.80
C VAL A 111 -4.40 3.43 -5.90
N SER A 112 -5.13 3.05 -4.87
CA SER A 112 -5.76 3.97 -3.92
C SER A 112 -5.50 3.46 -2.50
N ILE A 113 -4.92 4.28 -1.62
CA ILE A 113 -4.60 3.81 -0.26
C ILE A 113 -5.85 3.84 0.62
N HIS A 114 -6.17 2.69 1.21
CA HIS A 114 -7.33 2.52 2.08
C HIS A 114 -6.99 2.85 3.53
N ALA A 115 -5.95 2.21 4.07
CA ALA A 115 -5.53 2.34 5.46
C ALA A 115 -4.05 1.95 5.66
N VAL A 116 -3.51 2.33 6.81
CA VAL A 116 -2.24 1.81 7.35
C VAL A 116 -2.52 1.34 8.77
N TYR A 117 -2.13 0.11 9.08
CA TYR A 117 -2.38 -0.51 10.39
C TYR A 117 -1.37 -1.62 10.69
N VAL A 118 -1.34 -2.06 11.94
CA VAL A 118 -0.68 -3.29 12.42
C VAL A 118 -1.74 -4.41 12.42
N PRO A 119 -1.55 -5.52 11.66
CA PRO A 119 -2.54 -6.58 11.45
C PRO A 119 -2.83 -7.47 12.68
#